data_AF-A0A7M2RK82-F1
#
_entry.id   AF-A0A7M2RK82-F1
#
_cell.length_a   1.000
_cell.length_b   1.000
_cell.length_c   1.000
_cell.angle_alpha   90.00
_cell.angle_beta   90.00
_cell.angle_gamma   90.00
#
_symmetry.space_group_name_H-M   'P 1'
#
loop_
_entity.id
_entity.type
_entity.pdbx_description
1 polymer ?
#
loop_
_entity_poly.entity_id
_entity_poly.type
_entity_poly.pdbx_seq_one_letter_code
_entity_poly.pdbx_strand_id
1 'polypeptide(L)'
;MDIQLWHEILEPYELAVQELIVKFRYLIKEHQQHGQYSPIEAVTGRVKTVSSILEKMQRKNIASKDLEEEVEDIAGIRLICQFVEDIDKVTELIRKRSDIEVKSEKDYISHMKESGYRSYHLIVYYMVETMNGTKKIQVEIQIRTMAMDFWATIEHSLQYKYKSNIPQHIRQRLSNAADAIISLDNEMSTVRNEIMDAQISSQIQTNLVADILNDIENLYKLCNKREVEKIQDEFYRIYAMNDIEQLKRFHTQLDIIAEGYRAQAVTTEV
;
A
#
# COMPACT_ATOMS: atom_id res chain seq x y z
N MET A 1 -7.92 26.95 23.65
CA MET A 1 -8.54 25.72 23.16
C MET A 1 -8.16 24.63 24.14
N ASP A 2 -9.13 24.04 24.84
CA ASP A 2 -8.87 23.03 25.88
C ASP A 2 -8.42 21.69 25.28
N ILE A 3 -7.68 20.89 26.06
CA ILE A 3 -7.17 19.57 25.65
C ILE A 3 -8.31 18.63 25.24
N GLN A 4 -9.44 18.69 25.96
CA GLN A 4 -10.63 17.88 25.68
C GLN A 4 -11.23 18.17 24.29
N LEU A 5 -11.13 19.43 23.83
CA LEU A 5 -11.62 19.84 22.51
C LEU A 5 -10.76 19.27 21.37
N TRP A 6 -9.44 19.11 21.58
CA TRP A 6 -8.55 18.57 20.55
C TRP A 6 -8.82 17.09 20.27
N HIS A 7 -9.18 16.31 21.30
CA HIS A 7 -9.52 14.91 21.08
C HIS A 7 -10.76 14.76 20.20
N GLU A 8 -11.82 15.52 20.50
CA GLU A 8 -13.07 15.53 19.73
C GLU A 8 -12.85 16.02 18.27
N ILE A 9 -11.99 17.02 18.07
CA ILE A 9 -11.66 17.52 16.73
C ILE A 9 -10.91 16.45 15.91
N LEU A 10 -9.97 15.72 16.54
CA LEU A 10 -9.07 14.80 15.86
C LEU A 10 -9.63 13.39 15.69
N GLU A 11 -10.60 12.97 16.49
CA GLU A 11 -11.21 11.64 16.43
C GLU A 11 -11.70 11.26 15.01
N PRO A 12 -12.44 12.12 14.27
CA PRO A 12 -12.84 11.82 12.90
C PRO A 12 -11.65 11.61 11.95
N TYR A 13 -10.54 12.31 12.17
CA TYR A 13 -9.33 12.18 11.36
C TYR A 13 -8.60 10.86 11.65
N GLU A 14 -8.59 10.41 12.91
CA GLU A 14 -8.04 9.09 13.27
C GLU A 14 -8.85 7.98 12.60
N LEU A 15 -10.19 8.06 12.65
CA LEU A 15 -11.06 7.11 11.97
C LEU A 15 -10.78 7.03 10.46
N ALA A 16 -10.71 8.19 9.78
CA ALA A 16 -10.39 8.21 8.35
C ALA A 16 -9.02 7.59 8.02
N VAL A 17 -8.01 7.84 8.85
CA VAL A 17 -6.68 7.25 8.66
C VAL A 17 -6.76 5.73 8.76
N GLN A 18 -7.45 5.18 9.77
CA GLN A 18 -7.59 3.74 9.94
C GLN A 18 -8.36 3.10 8.76
N GLU A 19 -9.48 3.69 8.36
CA GLU A 19 -10.29 3.19 7.24
C GLU A 19 -9.52 3.19 5.92
N LEU A 20 -8.83 4.28 5.60
CA LEU A 20 -8.05 4.39 4.38
C LEU A 20 -6.85 3.43 4.38
N ILE A 21 -6.17 3.24 5.53
CA ILE A 21 -5.11 2.24 5.65
C ILE A 21 -5.63 0.84 5.30
N VAL A 22 -6.77 0.44 5.87
CA VAL A 22 -7.37 -0.87 5.60
C VAL A 22 -7.74 -1.00 4.12
N LYS A 23 -8.39 0.02 3.55
CA LYS A 23 -8.81 0.02 2.13
C LYS A 23 -7.63 -0.11 1.17
N PHE A 24 -6.56 0.67 1.36
CA PHE A 24 -5.38 0.58 0.49
C PHE A 24 -4.57 -0.70 0.74
N ARG A 25 -4.48 -1.22 1.97
CA ARG A 25 -3.85 -2.53 2.21
C ARG A 25 -4.61 -3.66 1.55
N TYR A 26 -5.95 -3.60 1.58
CA TYR A 26 -6.77 -4.58 0.88
C TYR A 26 -6.55 -4.53 -0.63
N LEU A 27 -6.35 -3.35 -1.22
CA LEU A 27 -5.99 -3.22 -2.64
C LEU A 27 -4.68 -3.95 -2.98
N ILE A 28 -3.68 -3.90 -2.11
CA ILE A 28 -2.44 -4.69 -2.28
C ILE A 28 -2.75 -6.18 -2.27
N LYS A 29 -3.49 -6.63 -1.26
CA LYS A 29 -3.88 -8.03 -1.10
C LYS A 29 -4.70 -8.54 -2.29
N GLU A 30 -5.61 -7.72 -2.81
CA GLU A 30 -6.45 -8.06 -3.95
C GLU A 30 -5.60 -8.30 -5.21
N HIS A 31 -4.59 -7.46 -5.48
CA HIS A 31 -3.66 -7.71 -6.60
C HIS A 31 -2.92 -9.04 -6.40
N GLN A 32 -2.39 -9.30 -5.19
CA GLN A 32 -1.67 -10.53 -4.88
C GLN A 32 -2.54 -11.78 -5.04
N GLN A 33 -3.80 -11.74 -4.58
CA GLN A 33 -4.76 -12.84 -4.71
C GLN A 33 -5.09 -13.16 -6.18
N HIS A 34 -5.12 -12.15 -7.05
CA HIS A 34 -5.32 -12.34 -8.48
C HIS A 34 -4.02 -12.65 -9.25
N GLY A 35 -2.88 -12.84 -8.56
CA GLY A 35 -1.59 -13.09 -9.21
C GLY A 35 -1.11 -11.90 -10.05
N GLN A 36 -1.50 -10.68 -9.68
CA GLN A 36 -1.16 -9.44 -10.38
C GLN A 36 -0.12 -8.64 -9.59
N TYR A 37 0.70 -7.88 -10.32
CA TYR A 37 1.59 -6.90 -9.72
C TYR A 37 0.77 -5.77 -9.06
N SER A 38 1.07 -5.45 -7.79
CA SER A 38 0.46 -4.32 -7.12
C SER A 38 1.30 -3.04 -7.31
N PRO A 39 0.71 -1.92 -7.75
CA PRO A 39 1.43 -0.65 -7.84
C PRO A 39 1.71 -0.01 -6.47
N ILE A 40 1.14 -0.55 -5.38
CA ILE A 40 1.39 -0.12 -4.00
C ILE A 40 2.14 -1.24 -3.28
N GLU A 41 3.29 -0.91 -2.70
CA GLU A 41 4.12 -1.81 -1.89
C GLU A 41 3.75 -1.73 -0.41
N ALA A 42 3.58 -0.51 0.11
CA ALA A 42 3.28 -0.30 1.52
C ALA A 42 2.34 0.89 1.76
N VAL A 43 1.54 0.77 2.82
CA VAL A 43 0.61 1.79 3.27
C VAL A 43 0.89 2.12 4.72
N THR A 44 1.10 3.41 4.98
CA THR A 44 1.17 3.97 6.33
C THR A 44 0.25 5.18 6.42
N GLY A 45 -0.14 5.55 7.63
CA GLY A 45 -0.94 6.74 7.86
C GLY A 45 -0.79 7.23 9.28
N ARG A 46 -1.12 8.50 9.51
CA ARG A 46 -1.07 9.12 10.83
C ARG A 46 -1.96 10.36 10.88
N VAL A 47 -2.41 10.68 12.08
CA VAL A 47 -2.92 12.01 12.41
C VAL A 47 -1.76 12.90 12.87
N LYS A 48 -1.77 14.15 12.41
CA LYS A 48 -0.77 15.16 12.79
C LYS A 48 -0.87 15.47 14.29
N THR A 49 0.26 15.59 14.97
CA THR A 49 0.26 15.95 16.40
C THR A 49 -0.28 17.36 16.61
N VAL A 50 -0.96 17.60 17.73
CA VAL A 50 -1.49 18.93 18.11
C VAL A 50 -0.40 20.00 18.05
N SER A 51 0.82 19.69 18.53
CA SER A 51 1.97 20.60 18.45
C SER A 51 2.32 21.00 17.01
N SER A 52 2.33 20.03 16.09
CA SER A 52 2.63 20.27 14.68
C SER A 52 1.50 20.99 13.94
N ILE A 53 0.24 20.79 14.37
CA ILE A 53 -0.92 21.53 13.87
C ILE A 53 -0.79 23.01 14.28
N LEU A 54 -0.58 23.27 15.57
CA LEU A 54 -0.41 24.63 16.12
C LEU A 54 0.76 25.37 15.46
N GLU A 55 1.91 24.71 15.30
CA GLU A 55 3.07 25.29 14.62
C GLU A 55 2.74 25.65 13.15
N LYS A 56 2.01 24.78 12.44
CA LYS A 56 1.59 25.03 11.06
C LYS A 56 0.59 26.18 10.97
N MET A 57 -0.37 26.25 11.89
CA MET A 57 -1.32 27.36 11.97
C MET A 57 -0.61 28.68 12.21
N GLN A 58 0.33 28.72 13.17
CA GLN A 58 1.10 29.93 13.46
C GLN A 58 1.95 30.36 12.26
N ARG A 59 2.64 29.42 11.60
CA ARG A 59 3.48 29.71 10.43
C ARG A 59 2.67 30.24 9.24
N LYS A 60 1.45 29.76 9.06
CA LYS A 60 0.55 30.16 7.97
C LYS A 60 -0.47 31.24 8.35
N ASN A 61 -0.43 31.71 9.61
CA ASN A 61 -1.39 32.68 10.16
C ASN A 61 -2.87 32.24 10.03
N ILE A 62 -3.14 30.96 10.32
CA ILE A 62 -4.48 30.36 10.23
C ILE A 62 -5.21 30.56 11.57
N ALA A 63 -6.42 31.09 11.52
CA ALA A 63 -7.24 31.24 12.72
C ALA A 63 -7.85 29.90 13.16
N SER A 64 -8.09 29.73 14.47
CA SER A 64 -8.63 28.47 15.03
C SER A 64 -9.95 28.01 14.41
N LYS A 65 -10.79 28.94 13.97
CA LYS A 65 -12.07 28.65 13.32
C LYS A 65 -11.93 28.07 11.90
N ASP A 66 -10.79 28.34 11.24
CA ASP A 66 -10.52 27.97 9.86
C ASP A 66 -9.62 26.72 9.78
N LEU A 67 -9.36 26.06 10.93
CA LEU A 67 -8.46 24.91 11.06
C LEU A 67 -8.81 23.77 10.10
N GLU A 68 -10.07 23.32 10.09
CA GLU A 68 -10.51 22.17 9.29
C GLU A 68 -10.55 22.49 7.78
N GLU A 69 -10.63 23.76 7.41
CA GLU A 69 -10.67 24.22 6.02
C GLU A 69 -9.26 24.42 5.44
N GLU A 70 -8.35 25.02 6.21
CA GLU A 70 -7.03 25.44 5.71
C GLU A 70 -5.87 24.47 6.04
N VAL A 71 -6.02 23.60 7.03
CA VAL A 71 -5.00 22.60 7.38
C VAL A 71 -5.31 21.25 6.73
N GLU A 72 -4.86 21.12 5.48
CA GLU A 72 -5.18 19.96 4.61
C GLU A 72 -4.53 18.63 5.04
N ASP A 73 -3.52 18.65 5.91
CA ASP A 73 -2.70 17.48 6.30
C ASP A 73 -2.88 17.07 7.77
N ILE A 74 -4.07 17.29 8.35
CA ILE A 74 -4.40 16.78 9.69
C ILE A 74 -4.41 15.25 9.64
N ALA A 75 -5.11 14.65 8.68
CA ALA A 75 -4.99 13.24 8.33
C ALA A 75 -4.01 13.08 7.17
N GLY A 76 -3.01 12.21 7.34
CA GLY A 76 -2.02 11.91 6.31
C GLY A 76 -1.96 10.42 6.03
N ILE A 77 -2.08 10.04 4.76
CA ILE A 77 -1.80 8.70 4.24
C ILE A 77 -0.54 8.76 3.38
N ARG A 78 0.27 7.71 3.46
CA ARG A 78 1.43 7.53 2.60
C ARG A 78 1.37 6.17 1.93
N LEU A 79 1.44 6.22 0.60
CA LEU A 79 1.51 5.07 -0.28
C LEU A 79 2.92 5.00 -0.86
N ILE A 80 3.59 3.88 -0.61
CA ILE A 80 4.91 3.59 -1.15
C ILE A 80 4.74 2.72 -2.39
N CYS A 81 5.34 3.13 -3.49
CA CYS A 81 5.44 2.41 -4.76
C CYS A 81 6.85 1.85 -4.92
N GLN A 82 7.01 0.77 -5.69
CA GLN A 82 8.34 0.29 -6.06
C GLN A 82 8.98 1.19 -7.12
N PHE A 83 8.19 1.62 -8.12
CA PHE A 83 8.67 2.41 -9.25
C PHE A 83 7.95 3.76 -9.38
N VAL A 84 8.57 4.71 -10.09
CA VAL A 84 7.99 6.04 -10.32
C VAL A 84 6.74 5.96 -11.19
N GLU A 85 6.73 5.07 -12.18
CA GLU A 85 5.60 4.86 -13.11
C GLU A 85 4.35 4.31 -12.40
N ASP A 86 4.53 3.67 -11.24
CA ASP A 86 3.40 3.17 -10.47
C ASP A 86 2.67 4.30 -9.73
N ILE A 87 3.32 5.44 -9.52
CA ILE A 87 2.69 6.61 -8.89
C ILE A 87 1.49 7.07 -9.71
N ASP A 88 1.64 7.17 -11.04
CA ASP A 88 0.53 7.53 -11.92
C ASP A 88 -0.60 6.51 -11.83
N LYS A 89 -0.29 5.21 -11.82
CA LYS A 89 -1.29 4.14 -11.66
C LYS A 89 -2.05 4.27 -10.34
N VAL A 90 -1.36 4.54 -9.24
CA VAL A 90 -1.98 4.73 -7.92
C VAL A 90 -2.86 5.99 -7.92
N THR A 91 -2.43 7.09 -8.54
CA THR A 91 -3.26 8.30 -8.65
C THR A 91 -4.54 8.03 -9.42
N GLU A 92 -4.48 7.30 -10.54
CA GLU A 92 -5.66 6.91 -11.30
C GLU A 92 -6.59 5.99 -10.50
N LEU A 93 -6.04 5.02 -9.78
CA LEU A 93 -6.83 4.15 -8.92
C LEU A 93 -7.60 4.96 -7.88
N ILE A 94 -6.97 5.95 -7.27
CA ILE A 94 -7.62 6.86 -6.30
C ILE A 94 -8.70 7.71 -6.98
N ARG A 95 -8.42 8.31 -8.16
CA ARG A 95 -9.40 9.13 -8.90
C ARG A 95 -10.66 8.36 -9.30
N LYS A 96 -10.54 7.06 -9.53
CA LYS A 96 -11.66 6.18 -9.94
C LYS A 96 -12.52 5.72 -8.76
N ARG A 97 -12.12 5.98 -7.51
CA ARG A 97 -12.87 5.54 -6.33
C ARG A 97 -14.12 6.39 -6.13
N SER A 98 -15.21 5.74 -5.73
CA SER A 98 -16.48 6.41 -5.42
C SER A 98 -16.53 6.99 -4.01
N ASP A 99 -15.67 6.53 -3.10
CA ASP A 99 -15.62 6.95 -1.70
C ASP A 99 -14.60 8.06 -1.43
N ILE A 100 -13.93 8.57 -2.46
CA ILE A 100 -12.93 9.63 -2.37
C ILE A 100 -13.24 10.71 -3.42
N GLU A 101 -13.26 11.98 -2.98
CA GLU A 101 -13.41 13.13 -3.87
C GLU A 101 -12.08 13.90 -3.92
N VAL A 102 -11.45 14.01 -5.08
CA VAL A 102 -10.17 14.72 -5.22
C VAL A 102 -10.39 16.24 -5.19
N LYS A 103 -9.80 16.92 -4.20
CA LYS A 103 -9.86 18.38 -4.03
C LYS A 103 -8.76 19.08 -4.85
N SER A 104 -7.52 18.60 -4.74
CA SER A 104 -6.38 19.18 -5.46
C SER A 104 -5.20 18.21 -5.53
N GLU A 105 -4.28 18.46 -6.46
CA GLU A 105 -3.10 17.64 -6.69
C GLU A 105 -1.85 18.52 -6.75
N LYS A 106 -0.73 18.03 -6.22
CA LYS A 106 0.57 18.73 -6.26
C LYS A 106 1.64 17.72 -6.69
N ASP A 107 2.12 17.89 -7.92
CA ASP A 107 3.16 17.06 -8.52
C ASP A 107 4.55 17.67 -8.25
N TYR A 108 5.27 17.12 -7.27
CA TYR A 108 6.68 17.47 -7.01
C TYR A 108 7.66 16.47 -7.65
N ILE A 109 7.19 15.55 -8.47
CA ILE A 109 8.03 14.61 -9.23
C ILE A 109 8.48 15.31 -10.51
N SER A 110 7.53 15.84 -11.28
CA SER A 110 7.79 16.63 -12.49
C SER A 110 8.27 18.05 -12.17
N HIS A 111 7.85 18.60 -11.04
CA HIS A 111 8.20 19.94 -10.58
C HIS A 111 8.92 19.89 -9.22
N MET A 112 10.12 19.31 -9.23
CA MET A 112 10.95 19.15 -8.04
C MET A 112 11.26 20.51 -7.37
N LYS A 113 11.24 20.55 -6.03
CA LYS A 113 11.69 21.73 -5.29
C LYS A 113 13.20 21.89 -5.38
N GLU A 114 13.69 23.11 -5.20
CA GLU A 114 15.13 23.41 -5.11
C GLU A 114 15.87 22.57 -4.06
N SER A 115 15.16 22.10 -3.03
CA SER A 115 15.75 21.23 -2.00
C SER A 115 16.08 19.82 -2.49
N GLY A 116 15.57 19.38 -3.65
CA GLY A 116 15.62 17.99 -4.11
C GLY A 116 14.39 17.15 -3.73
N TYR A 117 13.39 17.78 -3.10
CA TYR A 117 12.18 17.09 -2.65
C TYR A 117 11.30 16.61 -3.80
N ARG A 118 10.96 15.32 -3.79
CA ARG A 118 10.07 14.65 -4.75
C ARG A 118 8.99 13.85 -4.04
N SER A 119 7.75 13.99 -4.49
CA SER A 119 6.57 13.28 -4.01
C SER A 119 5.38 13.67 -4.88
N TYR A 120 4.36 12.82 -4.96
CA TYR A 120 3.05 13.21 -5.48
C TYR A 120 2.07 13.40 -4.32
N HIS A 121 1.32 14.49 -4.29
CA HIS A 121 0.36 14.77 -3.21
C HIS A 121 -1.04 14.91 -3.79
N LEU A 122 -1.98 14.15 -3.23
CA LEU A 122 -3.41 14.30 -3.46
C LEU A 122 -4.04 14.84 -2.17
N ILE A 123 -4.74 15.96 -2.25
CA ILE A 123 -5.65 16.39 -1.19
C ILE A 123 -7.03 15.91 -1.58
N VAL A 124 -7.65 15.11 -0.72
CA VAL A 124 -8.95 14.51 -0.98
C VAL A 124 -9.93 14.84 0.13
N TYR A 125 -11.22 14.83 -0.19
CA TYR A 125 -12.27 14.75 0.80
C TYR A 125 -12.68 13.28 1.00
N TYR A 126 -12.89 12.93 2.26
CA TYR A 126 -13.32 11.60 2.69
C TYR A 126 -14.45 11.72 3.72
N MET A 127 -15.47 10.88 3.59
CA MET A 127 -16.61 10.86 4.51
C MET A 127 -16.38 9.80 5.58
N VAL A 128 -16.50 10.18 6.85
CA VAL A 128 -16.48 9.24 7.98
C VAL A 128 -17.80 9.28 8.74
N GLU A 129 -18.25 8.12 9.19
CA GLU A 129 -19.43 8.00 10.03
C GLU A 129 -19.04 8.02 11.51
N THR A 130 -19.51 9.03 12.25
CA THR A 130 -19.24 9.19 13.68
C THR A 130 -20.52 9.06 14.50
N MET A 131 -20.41 8.98 15.83
CA MET A 131 -21.60 9.00 16.70
C MET A 131 -22.46 10.27 16.52
N ASN A 132 -21.87 11.37 16.08
CA ASN A 132 -22.55 12.65 15.85
C ASN A 132 -23.02 12.82 14.39
N GLY A 133 -22.92 11.77 13.57
CA GLY A 133 -23.28 11.75 12.16
C GLY A 133 -22.07 11.75 11.22
N THR A 134 -22.36 11.86 9.92
CA THR A 134 -21.36 11.88 8.86
C THR A 134 -20.54 13.18 8.89
N LYS A 135 -19.20 13.07 8.84
CA LYS A 135 -18.30 14.22 8.72
C LYS A 135 -17.47 14.10 7.43
N LYS A 136 -17.47 15.17 6.62
CA LYS A 136 -16.57 15.34 5.47
C LYS A 136 -15.26 15.93 5.97
N ILE A 137 -14.14 15.22 5.78
CA ILE A 137 -12.82 15.71 6.22
C ILE A 137 -11.81 15.71 5.07
N GLN A 138 -10.75 16.49 5.23
CA GLN A 138 -9.62 16.52 4.31
C GLN A 138 -8.55 15.52 4.71
N VAL A 139 -8.03 14.78 3.73
CA VAL A 139 -6.90 13.85 3.89
C VAL A 139 -5.84 14.15 2.84
N GLU A 140 -4.59 14.29 3.27
CA GLU A 140 -3.45 14.33 2.36
C GLU A 140 -2.93 12.92 2.10
N ILE A 141 -2.96 12.47 0.84
CA ILE A 141 -2.35 11.22 0.39
C ILE A 141 -1.05 11.55 -0.33
N GLN A 142 0.08 11.11 0.25
CA GLN A 142 1.41 11.23 -0.34
C GLN A 142 1.79 9.92 -1.02
N ILE A 143 2.17 9.97 -2.29
CA ILE A 143 2.58 8.81 -3.08
C ILE A 143 4.05 8.98 -3.46
N ARG A 144 4.88 7.98 -3.16
CA ARG A 144 6.35 8.04 -3.26
C ARG A 144 6.96 6.70 -3.63
N THR A 145 8.16 6.71 -4.21
CA THR A 145 9.02 5.51 -4.18
C THR A 145 9.65 5.32 -2.79
N MET A 146 10.18 4.13 -2.52
CA MET A 146 10.96 3.87 -1.30
C MET A 146 12.12 4.86 -1.13
N ALA A 147 12.82 5.18 -2.23
CA ALA A 147 13.95 6.09 -2.21
C ALA A 147 13.53 7.53 -1.91
N MET A 148 12.44 8.01 -2.53
CA MET A 148 11.85 9.32 -2.22
C MET A 148 11.45 9.43 -0.74
N ASP A 149 10.83 8.39 -0.18
CA ASP A 149 10.39 8.43 1.22
C ASP A 149 11.55 8.43 2.21
N PHE A 150 12.60 7.66 1.93
CA PHE A 150 13.84 7.68 2.70
C PHE A 150 14.43 9.10 2.75
N TRP A 151 14.60 9.73 1.58
CA TRP A 151 15.15 11.09 1.50
C TRP A 151 14.28 12.11 2.21
N ALA A 152 12.96 12.09 1.96
CA ALA A 152 12.02 13.04 2.56
C ALA A 152 11.96 12.90 4.09
N THR A 153 12.12 11.69 4.62
CA THR A 153 12.17 11.45 6.06
C THR A 153 13.42 12.07 6.69
N ILE A 154 14.59 11.87 6.08
CA ILE A 154 15.85 12.47 6.55
C ILE A 154 15.81 14.00 6.45
N GLU A 155 15.33 14.52 5.33
CA GLU A 155 15.23 15.97 5.11
C GLU A 155 14.31 16.64 6.13
N HIS A 156 13.13 16.06 6.37
CA HIS A 156 12.18 16.56 7.37
C HIS A 156 12.77 16.57 8.78
N SER A 157 13.47 15.50 9.17
CA SER A 157 14.15 15.44 10.48
C SER A 157 15.23 16.52 10.63
N LEU A 158 15.97 16.83 9.56
CA LEU A 158 16.96 17.90 9.55
C LEU A 158 16.30 19.28 9.57
N GLN A 159 15.23 19.50 8.81
CA GLN A 159 14.46 20.74 8.85
C GLN A 159 13.96 21.04 10.26
N TYR A 160 13.43 20.03 10.95
CA TYR A 160 12.95 20.14 12.32
C TYR A 160 14.09 20.51 13.28
N LYS A 161 15.22 19.79 13.23
CA LYS A 161 16.38 20.05 14.09
C LYS A 161 16.95 21.46 13.91
N TYR A 162 17.06 21.93 12.67
CA TYR A 162 17.70 23.20 12.34
C TYR A 162 16.70 24.37 12.20
N LYS A 163 15.40 24.15 12.45
CA LYS A 163 14.33 25.15 12.28
C LYS A 163 14.42 25.89 10.93
N SER A 164 14.60 25.14 9.85
CA SER A 164 14.82 25.65 8.48
C SER A 164 16.17 26.36 8.21
N ASN A 165 17.08 26.46 9.19
CA ASN A 165 18.42 27.03 8.99
C ASN A 165 19.49 25.93 8.80
N ILE A 166 19.29 25.06 7.80
CA ILE A 166 20.19 23.94 7.53
C ILE A 166 21.55 24.45 7.02
N PRO A 167 22.68 24.03 7.61
CA PRO A 167 24.01 24.43 7.15
C PRO A 167 24.23 24.10 5.67
N GLN A 168 24.94 24.98 4.94
CA GLN A 168 25.13 24.83 3.49
C GLN A 168 25.75 23.49 3.09
N HIS A 169 26.75 23.00 3.83
CA HIS A 169 27.38 21.71 3.56
C HIS A 169 26.41 20.52 3.70
N ILE A 170 25.40 20.62 4.59
CA ILE A 170 24.35 19.61 4.73
C ILE A 170 23.33 19.73 3.58
N ARG A 171 22.93 20.95 3.22
CA ARG A 171 22.05 21.18 2.06
C ARG A 171 22.66 20.61 0.78
N GLN A 172 23.95 20.81 0.54
CA GLN A 172 24.64 20.24 -0.61
C GLN A 172 24.62 18.70 -0.58
N ARG A 173 24.84 18.08 0.59
CA ARG A 173 24.75 16.62 0.73
C ARG A 173 23.34 16.08 0.46
N LEU A 174 22.30 16.79 0.92
CA LEU A 174 20.91 16.43 0.64
C LEU A 174 20.59 16.55 -0.86
N SER A 175 21.04 17.62 -1.51
CA SER A 175 20.90 17.78 -2.97
C SER A 175 21.56 16.63 -3.72
N ASN A 176 22.83 16.33 -3.42
CA ASN A 176 23.55 15.24 -4.08
C ASN A 176 22.86 13.87 -3.85
N ALA A 177 22.29 13.66 -2.65
CA ALA A 177 21.53 12.45 -2.35
C ALA A 177 20.22 12.37 -3.14
N ALA A 178 19.55 13.51 -3.38
CA ALA A 178 18.37 13.55 -4.24
C ALA A 178 18.72 13.17 -5.68
N ASP A 179 19.83 13.68 -6.23
CA ASP A 179 20.32 13.34 -7.57
C ASP A 179 20.67 11.85 -7.70
N ALA A 180 21.29 11.27 -6.67
CA ALA A 180 21.60 9.84 -6.63
C ALA A 180 20.32 8.98 -6.61
N ILE A 181 19.28 9.42 -5.91
CA ILE A 181 17.98 8.75 -5.86
C ILE A 181 17.28 8.81 -7.22
N ILE A 182 17.31 9.95 -7.91
CA ILE A 182 16.78 10.06 -9.27
C ILE A 182 17.48 9.07 -10.19
N SER A 183 18.81 8.97 -10.10
CA SER A 183 19.60 8.03 -10.90
C SER A 183 19.23 6.58 -10.58
N LEU A 184 19.10 6.24 -9.30
CA LEU A 184 18.68 4.90 -8.87
C LEU A 184 17.28 4.54 -9.37
N ASP A 185 16.29 5.42 -9.17
CA ASP A 185 14.92 5.21 -9.62
C ASP A 185 14.90 4.98 -11.16
N ASN A 186 15.64 5.78 -11.93
CA ASN A 186 15.72 5.64 -13.39
C ASN A 186 16.37 4.32 -13.82
N GLU A 187 17.46 3.90 -13.18
CA GLU A 187 18.11 2.61 -13.47
C GLU A 187 17.15 1.45 -13.18
N MET A 188 16.45 1.48 -12.05
CA MET A 188 15.46 0.45 -11.70
C MET A 188 14.27 0.44 -12.67
N SER A 189 13.86 1.60 -13.20
CA SER A 189 12.84 1.68 -14.25
C SER A 189 13.23 0.93 -15.53
N THR A 190 14.53 0.85 -15.88
CA THR A 190 14.98 0.14 -17.10
C THR A 190 14.74 -1.38 -17.04
N VAL A 191 14.80 -1.96 -15.84
CA VAL A 191 14.60 -3.40 -15.58
C VAL A 191 13.22 -3.70 -14.98
N ARG A 192 12.33 -2.70 -14.94
CA ARG A 192 11.01 -2.77 -14.30
C ARG A 192 10.18 -3.96 -14.75
N ASN A 193 10.13 -4.22 -16.07
CA ASN A 193 9.31 -5.31 -16.62
C ASN A 193 9.83 -6.68 -16.18
N GLU A 194 11.15 -6.88 -16.20
CA GLU A 194 11.77 -8.15 -15.75
C GLU A 194 11.50 -8.39 -14.26
N ILE A 195 11.59 -7.35 -13.43
CA ILE A 195 11.26 -7.42 -12.01
C ILE A 195 9.79 -7.79 -11.80
N MET A 196 8.87 -7.15 -12.54
CA MET A 196 7.44 -7.44 -12.44
C MET A 196 7.10 -8.86 -12.86
N ASP A 197 7.67 -9.35 -13.97
CA ASP A 197 7.44 -10.71 -14.45
C ASP A 197 7.94 -11.74 -13.42
N ALA A 198 9.12 -11.51 -12.83
CA ALA A 198 9.66 -12.38 -11.78
C ALA A 198 8.78 -12.39 -10.52
N GLN A 199 8.31 -11.22 -10.07
CA GLN A 199 7.42 -11.10 -8.92
C GLN A 199 6.06 -11.76 -9.17
N ILE A 200 5.45 -11.54 -10.34
CA ILE A 200 4.19 -12.17 -10.74
C ILE A 200 4.35 -13.70 -10.76
N SER A 201 5.42 -14.22 -11.38
CA SER A 201 5.69 -15.66 -11.41
C SER A 201 5.83 -16.24 -9.99
N SER A 202 6.57 -15.57 -9.11
CA SER A 202 6.73 -15.98 -7.71
C SER A 202 5.40 -15.95 -6.93
N GLN A 203 4.54 -14.97 -7.20
CA GLN A 203 3.24 -14.86 -6.55
C GLN A 203 2.29 -15.96 -7.02
N ILE A 204 2.24 -16.24 -8.33
CA ILE A 204 1.45 -17.34 -8.90
C ILE A 204 1.88 -18.66 -8.29
N GLN A 205 3.19 -18.92 -8.19
CA GLN A 205 3.70 -20.13 -7.55
C GLN A 205 3.24 -20.25 -6.10
N THR A 206 3.28 -19.14 -5.34
CA THR A 206 2.86 -19.10 -3.93
C THR A 206 1.36 -19.39 -3.77
N ASN A 207 0.51 -18.75 -4.59
CA ASN A 207 -0.93 -18.97 -4.56
C ASN A 207 -1.27 -20.41 -4.94
N LEU A 208 -0.64 -20.93 -6.00
CA LEU A 208 -0.83 -22.30 -6.46
C LEU A 208 -0.45 -23.34 -5.40
N VAL A 209 0.65 -23.13 -4.68
CA VAL A 209 1.04 -23.97 -3.54
C VAL A 209 -0.03 -23.94 -2.44
N ALA A 210 -0.56 -22.77 -2.11
CA ALA A 210 -1.59 -22.64 -1.08
C ALA A 210 -2.89 -23.35 -1.48
N ASP A 211 -3.32 -23.22 -2.74
CA ASP A 211 -4.52 -23.87 -3.26
C ASP A 211 -4.37 -25.39 -3.25
N ILE A 212 -3.24 -25.91 -3.74
CA ILE A 212 -2.91 -27.34 -3.69
C ILE A 212 -2.98 -27.89 -2.25
N LEU A 213 -2.36 -27.19 -1.29
CA LEU A 213 -2.35 -27.63 0.10
C LEU A 213 -3.75 -27.65 0.71
N ASN A 214 -4.57 -26.65 0.41
CA ASN A 214 -5.95 -26.58 0.85
C ASN A 214 -6.80 -27.72 0.25
N ASP A 215 -6.60 -28.06 -1.02
CA ASP A 215 -7.30 -29.19 -1.66
C ASP A 215 -6.88 -30.53 -1.07
N ILE A 216 -5.58 -30.73 -0.81
CA ILE A 216 -5.07 -31.92 -0.11
C ILE A 216 -5.70 -32.01 1.30
N GLU A 217 -5.78 -30.90 2.04
CA GLU A 217 -6.43 -30.86 3.35
C GLU A 217 -7.91 -31.24 3.27
N ASN A 218 -8.62 -30.75 2.25
CA ASN A 218 -10.02 -31.09 2.04
C ASN A 218 -10.21 -32.55 1.64
N LEU A 219 -9.29 -33.14 0.87
CA LEU A 219 -9.31 -34.57 0.55
C LEU A 219 -9.13 -35.46 1.79
N TYR A 220 -8.36 -35.05 2.79
CA TYR A 220 -8.28 -35.81 4.05
C TYR A 220 -9.64 -35.98 4.75
N LYS A 221 -10.62 -35.10 4.48
CA LYS A 221 -11.97 -35.19 5.04
C LYS A 221 -12.88 -36.16 4.27
N LEU A 222 -12.55 -36.44 3.00
CA LEU A 222 -13.42 -37.17 2.07
C LEU A 222 -12.86 -38.55 1.67
N CYS A 223 -11.54 -38.74 1.73
CA CYS A 223 -10.84 -39.86 1.13
C CYS A 223 -10.09 -40.72 2.15
N ASN A 224 -9.62 -41.89 1.71
CA ASN A 224 -8.74 -42.73 2.52
C ASN A 224 -7.38 -42.05 2.70
N LYS A 225 -6.90 -41.99 3.96
CA LYS A 225 -5.61 -41.40 4.34
C LYS A 225 -4.44 -41.85 3.45
N ARG A 226 -4.41 -43.13 3.07
CA ARG A 226 -3.32 -43.69 2.24
C ARG A 226 -3.29 -43.12 0.81
N GLU A 227 -4.43 -42.75 0.26
CA GLU A 227 -4.50 -42.13 -1.07
C GLU A 227 -4.03 -40.68 -1.00
N VAL A 228 -4.46 -39.95 0.03
CA VAL A 228 -4.03 -38.57 0.25
C VAL A 228 -2.54 -38.47 0.54
N GLU A 229 -1.96 -39.42 1.29
CA GLU A 229 -0.50 -39.51 1.51
C GLU A 229 0.28 -39.64 0.20
N LYS A 230 -0.21 -40.41 -0.80
CA LYS A 230 0.45 -40.51 -2.10
C LYS A 230 0.41 -39.20 -2.89
N ILE A 231 -0.73 -38.51 -2.86
CA ILE A 231 -0.91 -37.20 -3.50
C ILE A 231 0.04 -36.19 -2.86
N GLN A 232 0.15 -36.20 -1.53
CA GLN A 232 1.07 -35.35 -0.79
C GLN A 232 2.55 -35.63 -1.14
N ASP A 233 2.96 -36.89 -1.23
CA ASP A 233 4.33 -37.26 -1.62
C ASP A 233 4.66 -36.85 -3.07
N GLU A 234 3.68 -36.91 -3.97
CA GLU A 234 3.83 -36.42 -5.34
C GLU A 234 3.96 -34.90 -5.38
N PHE A 235 3.11 -34.17 -4.65
CA PHE A 235 3.20 -32.73 -4.52
C PHE A 235 4.60 -32.30 -4.04
N TYR A 236 5.13 -32.89 -2.97
CA TYR A 236 6.45 -32.51 -2.45
C TYR A 236 7.58 -32.81 -3.44
N ARG A 237 7.48 -33.88 -4.23
CA ARG A 237 8.44 -34.18 -5.29
C ARG A 237 8.42 -33.12 -6.39
N ILE A 238 7.23 -32.75 -6.86
CA ILE A 238 7.07 -31.71 -7.90
C ILE A 238 7.52 -30.34 -7.38
N TYR A 239 7.14 -29.99 -6.15
CA TYR A 239 7.56 -28.75 -5.51
C TYR A 239 9.08 -28.63 -5.41
N ALA A 240 9.78 -29.72 -5.07
CA ALA A 240 11.24 -29.75 -5.02
C ALA A 240 11.93 -29.55 -6.38
N MET A 241 11.23 -29.75 -7.50
CA MET A 241 11.78 -29.54 -8.85
C MET A 241 11.76 -28.05 -9.25
N ASN A 242 11.04 -27.19 -8.51
CA ASN A 242 10.89 -25.77 -8.77
C ASN A 242 10.42 -25.44 -10.21
N ASP A 243 9.55 -26.30 -10.76
CA ASP A 243 8.97 -26.18 -12.09
C ASP A 243 7.49 -25.79 -11.97
N ILE A 244 7.19 -24.52 -12.25
CA ILE A 244 5.84 -23.96 -12.12
C ILE A 244 4.83 -24.62 -13.07
N GLU A 245 5.26 -25.09 -14.25
CA GLU A 245 4.38 -25.73 -15.22
C GLU A 245 3.99 -27.15 -14.76
N GLN A 246 4.93 -27.88 -14.16
CA GLN A 246 4.59 -29.15 -13.51
C GLN A 246 3.67 -28.95 -12.32
N LEU A 247 3.89 -27.91 -11.52
CA LEU A 247 3.02 -27.59 -10.39
C LEU A 247 1.59 -27.26 -10.86
N LYS A 248 1.44 -26.50 -11.95
CA LYS A 248 0.13 -26.21 -12.55
C LYS A 248 -0.57 -27.48 -13.04
N ARG A 249 0.17 -28.36 -13.73
CA ARG A 249 -0.38 -29.65 -14.20
C ARG A 249 -0.84 -30.52 -13.04
N PHE A 250 -0.07 -30.57 -11.97
CA PHE A 250 -0.45 -31.29 -10.75
C PHE A 250 -1.71 -30.73 -10.13
N HIS A 251 -1.82 -29.40 -9.98
CA HIS A 251 -3.05 -28.77 -9.47
C HIS A 251 -4.28 -29.12 -10.31
N THR A 252 -4.19 -29.04 -11.65
CA THR A 252 -5.32 -29.45 -12.51
C THR A 252 -5.71 -30.91 -12.34
N GLN A 253 -4.74 -31.82 -12.14
CA GLN A 253 -5.05 -33.22 -11.86
C GLN A 253 -5.71 -33.39 -10.48
N LEU A 254 -5.21 -32.66 -9.48
CA LEU A 254 -5.76 -32.67 -8.13
C LEU A 254 -7.20 -32.15 -8.09
N ASP A 255 -7.51 -31.08 -8.81
CA ASP A 255 -8.85 -30.53 -8.97
C ASP A 255 -9.83 -31.59 -9.49
N ILE A 256 -9.46 -32.30 -10.55
CA ILE A 256 -10.28 -33.38 -11.15
C ILE A 256 -10.52 -34.50 -10.12
N ILE A 257 -9.48 -34.88 -9.37
CA ILE A 257 -9.60 -35.89 -8.31
C ILE A 257 -10.58 -35.41 -7.23
N ALA A 258 -10.42 -34.17 -6.76
CA ALA A 258 -11.26 -33.58 -5.73
C ALA A 258 -12.72 -33.42 -6.15
N GLU A 259 -13.00 -33.06 -7.42
CA GLU A 259 -14.35 -33.08 -7.98
C GLU A 259 -14.94 -34.49 -8.03
N GLY A 260 -14.15 -35.49 -8.43
CA GLY A 260 -14.58 -36.90 -8.46
C GLY A 260 -15.04 -37.41 -7.10
N TYR A 261 -14.30 -37.14 -6.04
CA TYR A 261 -14.69 -37.52 -4.68
C TYR A 261 -15.89 -36.72 -4.16
N ARG A 262 -15.98 -35.42 -4.46
CA ARG A 262 -17.15 -34.60 -4.12
C ARG A 262 -18.44 -35.14 -4.75
N ALA A 263 -18.40 -35.53 -6.02
CA ALA A 263 -19.55 -36.12 -6.72
C ALA A 263 -20.00 -37.45 -6.08
N GLN A 264 -19.04 -38.31 -5.68
CA GLN A 264 -19.33 -39.57 -5.01
C GLN A 264 -19.95 -39.38 -3.61
N ALA A 265 -19.46 -38.42 -2.83
CA ALA A 265 -20.01 -38.11 -1.50
C ALA A 265 -21.49 -37.69 -1.58
N VAL A 266 -21.85 -36.84 -2.54
CA VAL A 266 -23.25 -36.39 -2.74
C VAL A 266 -24.18 -37.54 -3.12
N THR A 267 -23.72 -38.52 -3.90
CA THR A 267 -24.52 -39.70 -4.27
C THR A 267 -24.73 -40.71 -3.13
N THR A 268 -24.00 -40.59 -2.02
CA THR A 268 -24.07 -41.54 -0.89
C THR A 268 -25.03 -41.08 0.21
N GLU A 269 -25.54 -39.84 0.15
CA GLU A 269 -26.49 -39.26 1.13
C GLU A 269 -27.97 -39.37 0.71
N VAL A 270 -28.30 -40.17 -0.32
CA VAL A 270 -29.68 -40.39 -0.83
C VAL A 270 -30.18 -41.79 -0.51
#